data_AF-A0A8C8ZI57-F1
#
_entry.id   AF-A0A8C8ZI57-F1
#
_cell.length_a   1.000
_cell.length_b   1.000
_cell.length_c   1.000
_cell.angle_alpha   90.00
_cell.angle_beta   90.00
_cell.angle_gamma   90.00
#
_symmetry.space_group_name_H-M   'P 1'
#
loop_
_entity.id
_entity.type
_entity.pdbx_description
1 polymer ?
#
loop_
_entity_poly.entity_id
_entity_poly.type
_entity_poly.pdbx_seq_one_letter_code
_entity_poly.pdbx_strand_id
1 'polypeptide(L)'
;METDLNSQDRKDLDKFIKFFALKTVQVIVQARLGEKICTRSSSSPTGSDWFNLAIKDIPEVTHEAKKALAGQLPAVGRSMCVEISLKTSEGDSMELEIWCLEMNEKCDKEIKVSYTVYNRLSLLLKSLLAITRVTPAYRLSRKQGHEYVILYRIYFGEVQLNGLGEGFQTVRVGTVGTPVGTITLSCAYRINLAFMSTRQFERTPPIMGIIIDHFVDRPYPSSSPMHPCNYRTAGEDTGVTYASAEDSQEVCTTSFSTSPPSQVGGNRLSKFSHSPFYS
;
A
#
# COMPACT_ATOMS: atom_id res chain seq x y z
N MET A 1 6.46 37.28 11.87
CA MET A 1 7.08 37.27 10.54
C MET A 1 6.60 36.02 9.84
N GLU A 2 5.74 36.15 8.82
CA GLU A 2 5.42 35.05 7.93
C GLU A 2 6.67 34.79 7.09
N THR A 3 7.36 33.67 7.36
CA THR A 3 8.43 33.19 6.49
C THR A 3 7.78 32.66 5.24
N ASP A 4 7.61 33.53 4.24
CA ASP A 4 7.23 33.14 2.90
C ASP A 4 8.24 32.14 2.36
N LEU A 5 7.73 31.03 1.83
CA LEU A 5 8.54 30.04 1.13
C LEU A 5 9.25 30.69 -0.05
N ASN A 6 10.52 30.33 -0.26
CA ASN A 6 11.24 30.75 -1.45
C ASN A 6 10.45 30.34 -2.71
N SER A 7 10.44 31.22 -3.72
CA SER A 7 9.72 31.02 -4.98
C SER A 7 10.09 29.71 -5.70
N GLN A 8 11.35 29.28 -5.61
CA GLN A 8 11.81 28.03 -6.19
C GLN A 8 11.27 26.81 -5.42
N ASP A 9 11.40 26.81 -4.11
CA ASP A 9 10.87 25.78 -3.21
C ASP A 9 9.37 25.60 -3.39
N ARG A 10 8.63 26.70 -3.57
CA ARG A 10 7.20 26.65 -3.85
C ARG A 10 6.90 25.94 -5.18
N LYS A 11 7.61 26.28 -6.26
CA LYS A 11 7.44 25.63 -7.57
C LYS A 11 7.77 24.15 -7.52
N ASP A 12 8.82 23.77 -6.79
CA ASP A 12 9.22 22.37 -6.65
C ASP A 12 8.20 21.58 -5.82
N LEU A 13 7.67 22.17 -4.74
CA LEU A 13 6.59 21.56 -3.97
C LEU A 13 5.32 21.37 -4.81
N ASP A 14 4.90 22.39 -5.55
CA ASP A 14 3.74 22.33 -6.43
C ASP A 14 3.92 21.22 -7.49
N LYS A 15 5.15 21.07 -8.03
CA LYS A 15 5.51 19.98 -8.94
C LYS A 15 5.39 18.62 -8.25
N PHE A 16 5.88 18.47 -7.03
CA PHE A 16 5.76 17.22 -6.28
C PHE A 16 4.30 16.86 -6.02
N ILE A 17 3.48 17.80 -5.55
CA ILE A 17 2.05 17.58 -5.29
C ILE A 17 1.34 17.17 -6.58
N LYS A 18 1.62 17.86 -7.70
CA LYS A 18 1.05 17.54 -9.00
C LYS A 18 1.31 16.09 -9.41
N PHE A 19 2.58 15.67 -9.42
CA PHE A 19 2.92 14.32 -9.84
C PHE A 19 2.51 13.27 -8.81
N PHE A 20 2.46 13.62 -7.52
CA PHE A 20 1.94 12.74 -6.48
C PHE A 20 0.45 12.46 -6.69
N ALA A 21 -0.35 13.48 -7.00
CA ALA A 21 -1.77 13.33 -7.31
C ALA A 21 -1.97 12.43 -8.54
N LEU A 22 -1.22 12.68 -9.63
CA LEU A 22 -1.29 11.84 -10.84
C LEU A 22 -0.90 10.38 -10.56
N LYS A 23 0.20 10.14 -9.84
CA LYS A 23 0.62 8.77 -9.48
C LYS A 23 -0.35 8.09 -8.50
N THR A 24 -1.01 8.85 -7.62
CA THR A 24 -2.07 8.34 -6.74
C THR A 24 -3.22 7.76 -7.55
N VAL A 25 -3.71 8.49 -8.55
CA VAL A 25 -4.75 8.00 -9.47
C VAL A 25 -4.28 6.73 -10.19
N GLN A 26 -3.07 6.73 -10.74
CA GLN A 26 -2.52 5.56 -11.44
C GLN A 26 -2.50 4.31 -10.55
N VAL A 27 -2.04 4.44 -9.30
CA VAL A 27 -1.98 3.32 -8.35
C VAL A 27 -3.38 2.79 -8.02
N ILE A 28 -4.34 3.67 -7.78
CA ILE A 28 -5.72 3.29 -7.44
C ILE A 28 -6.39 2.59 -8.63
N VAL A 29 -6.38 3.21 -9.81
CA VAL A 29 -7.06 2.66 -11.00
C VAL A 29 -6.41 1.34 -11.42
N GLN A 30 -5.09 1.25 -11.45
CA GLN A 30 -4.39 0.00 -11.79
C GLN A 30 -4.70 -1.13 -10.80
N ALA A 31 -4.94 -0.81 -9.52
CA ALA A 31 -5.36 -1.80 -8.53
C ALA A 31 -6.81 -2.28 -8.72
N ARG A 32 -7.57 -1.67 -9.64
CA ARG A 32 -8.98 -2.00 -9.94
C ARG A 32 -9.19 -2.56 -11.36
N LEU A 33 -8.13 -2.71 -12.15
CA LEU A 33 -8.20 -3.32 -13.50
C LEU A 33 -8.48 -4.83 -13.50
N GLY A 34 -8.43 -5.50 -12.34
CA GLY A 34 -8.64 -6.95 -12.25
C GLY A 34 -7.41 -7.81 -12.50
N GLU A 35 -6.27 -7.21 -12.84
CA GLU A 35 -5.01 -7.91 -13.12
C GLU A 35 -3.95 -7.69 -12.03
N LYS A 36 -2.91 -8.53 -12.03
CA LYS A 36 -1.72 -8.31 -11.19
C LYS A 36 -0.80 -7.31 -11.88
N ILE A 37 -0.38 -6.27 -11.16
CA ILE A 37 0.58 -5.29 -11.66
C ILE A 37 1.99 -5.69 -11.19
N CYS A 38 2.93 -5.77 -12.13
CA CYS A 38 4.32 -6.07 -11.87
C CYS A 38 5.23 -5.08 -12.62
N THR A 39 6.16 -4.46 -11.91
CA THR A 39 7.19 -3.57 -12.48
C THR A 39 8.57 -3.99 -12.00
N ARG A 40 9.62 -3.57 -12.72
CA ARG A 40 11.01 -3.92 -12.41
C ARG A 40 11.73 -2.71 -11.84
N SER A 41 12.59 -2.94 -10.85
CA SER A 41 13.54 -1.93 -10.39
C SER A 41 14.57 -1.63 -11.50
N SER A 42 15.07 -0.40 -11.51
CA SER A 42 16.11 0.06 -12.43
C SER A 42 17.12 0.91 -11.66
N SER A 43 18.41 0.68 -11.89
CA SER A 43 19.50 1.54 -11.40
C SER A 43 19.68 2.80 -12.25
N SER A 44 19.08 2.84 -13.44
CA SER A 44 19.06 3.99 -14.35
C SER A 44 17.61 4.46 -14.51
N PRO A 45 17.10 5.32 -13.60
CA PRO A 45 15.73 5.79 -13.66
C PRO A 45 15.52 6.66 -14.90
N THR A 46 14.33 6.57 -15.48
CA THR A 46 13.91 7.45 -16.56
C THR A 46 13.37 8.77 -16.00
N GLY A 47 13.34 9.84 -16.80
CA GLY A 47 12.78 11.13 -16.37
C GLY A 47 11.29 11.10 -15.97
N SER A 48 10.59 10.00 -16.26
CA SER A 48 9.19 9.74 -15.89
C SER A 48 9.01 8.96 -14.58
N ASP A 49 10.08 8.42 -13.99
CA ASP A 49 10.03 7.62 -12.76
C ASP A 49 9.98 8.50 -11.52
N TRP A 50 8.79 9.03 -11.24
CA TRP A 50 8.54 9.85 -10.06
C TRP A 50 8.56 9.03 -8.76
N PHE A 51 9.05 9.66 -7.70
CA PHE A 51 9.14 9.13 -6.34
C PHE A 51 9.99 7.87 -6.19
N ASN A 52 10.96 7.66 -7.08
CA ASN A 52 11.79 6.47 -7.12
C ASN A 52 10.96 5.16 -7.21
N LEU A 53 9.78 5.24 -7.84
CA LEU A 53 8.85 4.12 -8.00
C LEU A 53 8.54 3.89 -9.47
N ALA A 54 8.70 2.66 -9.93
CA ALA A 54 8.32 2.24 -11.27
C ALA A 54 6.78 2.07 -11.33
N ILE A 55 6.07 3.18 -11.53
CA ILE A 55 4.62 3.22 -11.76
C ILE A 55 4.40 3.68 -13.20
N LYS A 56 4.01 2.75 -14.07
CA LYS A 56 3.71 3.05 -15.48
C LYS A 56 2.46 3.91 -15.58
N ASP A 57 2.45 4.91 -16.44
CA ASP A 57 1.27 5.75 -16.65
C ASP A 57 0.37 5.16 -17.74
N ILE A 58 -0.91 4.98 -17.43
CA ILE A 58 -1.95 4.75 -18.43
C ILE A 58 -2.35 6.12 -19.01
N PRO A 59 -2.24 6.35 -20.33
CA PRO A 59 -2.50 7.66 -20.95
C PRO A 59 -3.91 8.19 -20.70
N GLU A 60 -4.92 7.33 -20.80
CA GLU A 60 -6.35 7.67 -20.63
C GLU A 60 -6.62 8.10 -19.19
N VAL A 61 -6.08 7.36 -18.22
CA VAL A 61 -6.17 7.69 -16.78
C VAL A 61 -5.46 9.02 -16.50
N THR A 62 -4.31 9.26 -17.13
CA THR A 62 -3.58 10.53 -17.00
C THR A 62 -4.39 11.70 -17.57
N HIS A 63 -5.08 11.48 -18.70
CA HIS A 63 -5.93 12.48 -19.33
C HIS A 63 -7.10 12.85 -18.40
N GLU A 64 -7.85 11.87 -17.92
CA GLU A 64 -8.99 12.11 -17.01
C GLU A 64 -8.55 12.76 -15.70
N ALA A 65 -7.40 12.36 -15.13
CA ALA A 65 -6.86 12.99 -13.93
C ALA A 65 -6.52 14.47 -14.17
N LYS A 66 -5.84 14.79 -15.28
CA LYS A 66 -5.50 16.18 -15.63
C LYS A 66 -6.75 17.02 -15.91
N LYS A 67 -7.75 16.42 -16.58
CA LYS A 67 -9.03 17.05 -16.87
C LYS A 67 -9.79 17.39 -15.58
N ALA A 68 -9.88 16.44 -14.65
CA ALA A 68 -10.54 16.65 -13.36
C ALA A 68 -9.83 17.72 -12.51
N LEU A 69 -8.49 17.74 -12.51
CA LEU A 69 -7.71 18.75 -11.78
C LEU A 69 -7.78 20.14 -12.44
N ALA A 70 -8.03 20.24 -13.74
CA ALA A 70 -8.12 21.51 -14.48
C ALA A 70 -6.92 22.46 -14.23
N GLY A 71 -5.71 21.91 -14.08
CA GLY A 71 -4.49 22.67 -13.77
C GLY A 71 -4.33 23.09 -12.30
N GLN A 72 -5.29 22.78 -11.43
CA GLN A 72 -5.25 23.04 -10.00
C GLN A 72 -4.56 21.91 -9.24
N LEU A 73 -4.24 22.16 -7.96
CA LEU A 73 -3.65 21.21 -7.03
C LEU A 73 -4.56 21.02 -5.81
N PRO A 74 -4.55 19.83 -5.18
CA PRO A 74 -5.18 19.64 -3.88
C PRO A 74 -4.71 20.69 -2.88
N ALA A 75 -5.67 21.37 -2.28
CA ALA A 75 -5.47 22.49 -1.37
C ALA A 75 -6.53 22.45 -0.27
N VAL A 76 -6.42 23.33 0.71
CA VAL A 76 -7.39 23.42 1.81
C VAL A 76 -8.79 23.65 1.24
N GLY A 77 -9.74 22.80 1.63
CA GLY A 77 -11.13 22.82 1.15
C GLY A 77 -11.33 22.35 -0.30
N ARG A 78 -10.28 21.86 -0.98
CA ARG A 78 -10.36 21.33 -2.35
C ARG A 78 -9.58 20.02 -2.47
N SER A 79 -10.32 18.92 -2.44
CA SER A 79 -9.76 17.58 -2.45
C SER A 79 -9.85 16.95 -3.84
N MET A 80 -8.84 16.18 -4.22
CA MET A 80 -8.94 15.29 -5.38
C MET A 80 -9.51 13.95 -4.91
N CYS A 81 -10.58 13.50 -5.55
CA CYS A 81 -11.24 12.26 -5.22
C CYS A 81 -11.20 11.27 -6.39
N VAL A 82 -11.00 9.99 -6.08
CA VAL A 82 -11.14 8.88 -7.02
C VAL A 82 -12.24 7.96 -6.48
N GLU A 83 -13.38 7.98 -7.15
CA GLU A 83 -14.50 7.08 -6.88
C GLU A 83 -14.28 5.77 -7.64
N ILE A 84 -14.49 4.65 -6.96
CA ILE A 84 -14.56 3.31 -7.54
C ILE A 84 -15.98 2.80 -7.37
N SER A 85 -16.59 2.41 -8.49
CA SER A 85 -17.95 1.88 -8.52
C SER A 85 -18.02 0.58 -9.29
N LEU A 86 -19.07 -0.18 -9.02
CA LEU A 86 -19.43 -1.40 -9.74
C LEU A 86 -20.66 -1.09 -10.58
N LYS A 87 -20.67 -1.56 -11.83
CA LYS A 87 -21.85 -1.51 -12.69
C LYS A 87 -22.23 -2.93 -13.14
N THR A 88 -23.47 -3.33 -12.91
CA THR A 88 -23.98 -4.65 -13.33
C THR A 88 -24.42 -4.65 -14.79
N SER A 89 -24.62 -5.84 -15.36
CA SER A 89 -25.17 -6.01 -16.72
C SER A 89 -26.57 -5.41 -16.90
N GLU A 90 -27.34 -5.29 -15.82
CA GLU A 90 -28.68 -4.69 -15.79
C GLU A 90 -28.66 -3.16 -15.79
N GLY A 91 -27.49 -2.55 -15.58
CA GLY A 91 -27.32 -1.11 -15.52
C GLY A 91 -27.31 -0.52 -14.11
N ASP A 92 -27.51 -1.33 -13.07
CA ASP A 92 -27.40 -0.89 -11.68
C ASP A 92 -25.97 -0.49 -11.36
N SER A 93 -25.80 0.60 -10.61
CA SER A 93 -24.50 1.15 -10.20
C SER A 93 -24.40 1.22 -8.70
N MET A 94 -23.24 0.85 -8.15
CA MET A 94 -22.94 0.88 -6.72
C MET A 94 -21.58 1.49 -6.47
N GLU A 95 -21.51 2.53 -5.64
CA GLU A 95 -20.23 3.05 -5.15
C GLU A 95 -19.62 2.08 -4.13
N LEU A 96 -18.36 1.73 -4.37
CA LEU A 96 -17.58 0.83 -3.53
C LEU A 96 -16.58 1.59 -2.66
N GLU A 97 -15.90 2.60 -3.22
CA GLU A 97 -14.84 3.34 -2.54
C GLU A 97 -14.77 4.79 -3.01
N ILE A 98 -14.41 5.68 -2.09
CA ILE A 98 -14.02 7.06 -2.38
C ILE A 98 -12.62 7.26 -1.79
N TRP A 99 -11.62 7.42 -2.65
CA TRP A 99 -10.25 7.75 -2.26
C TRP A 99 -10.07 9.26 -2.26
N CYS A 100 -9.61 9.83 -1.16
CA CYS A 100 -9.50 11.27 -0.98
C CYS A 100 -8.05 11.68 -0.78
N LEU A 101 -7.56 12.56 -1.65
CA LEU A 101 -6.31 13.29 -1.47
C LEU A 101 -6.63 14.72 -1.06
N GLU A 102 -6.37 15.02 0.20
CA GLU A 102 -6.76 16.25 0.87
C GLU A 102 -5.52 17.02 1.36
N MET A 103 -5.68 18.31 1.59
CA MET A 103 -4.66 19.16 2.21
C MET A 103 -5.29 19.91 3.38
N ASN A 104 -4.70 19.81 4.56
CA ASN A 104 -5.14 20.52 5.75
C ASN A 104 -4.26 21.74 6.03
N GLU A 105 -4.83 22.75 6.71
CA GLU A 105 -4.13 23.98 7.13
C GLU A 105 -2.99 23.74 8.13
N LYS A 106 -2.96 22.57 8.79
CA LYS A 106 -1.88 22.19 9.69
C LYS A 106 -0.58 22.12 8.89
N CYS A 107 0.29 23.09 9.09
CA CYS A 107 1.57 23.21 8.41
C CYS A 107 2.70 23.04 9.41
N ASP A 108 3.74 22.31 9.00
CA ASP A 108 5.00 22.25 9.71
C ASP A 108 6.00 23.14 8.97
N LYS A 109 6.17 24.36 9.51
CA LYS A 109 6.99 25.43 8.90
C LYS A 109 8.49 25.17 9.06
N GLU A 110 8.89 24.21 9.89
CA GLU A 110 10.31 23.86 10.08
C GLU A 110 10.80 22.90 8.98
N ILE A 111 9.87 22.21 8.30
CA ILE A 111 10.21 21.39 7.15
C ILE A 111 10.71 22.29 6.02
N LYS A 112 11.91 22.02 5.51
CA LYS A 112 12.36 22.60 4.24
C LYS A 112 11.78 21.80 3.09
N VAL A 113 11.22 22.47 2.08
CA VAL A 113 10.86 21.80 0.83
C VAL A 113 12.15 21.26 0.24
N SER A 114 12.29 19.95 0.31
CA SER A 114 13.54 19.27 0.03
C SER A 114 13.24 17.84 -0.37
N TYR A 115 14.28 17.10 -0.68
CA TYR A 115 14.21 15.67 -0.92
C TYR A 115 13.51 14.90 0.21
N THR A 116 13.45 15.45 1.42
CA THR A 116 12.66 14.91 2.55
C THR A 116 11.17 14.81 2.24
N VAL A 117 10.54 15.88 1.73
CA VAL A 117 9.10 15.86 1.37
C VAL A 117 8.88 14.86 0.23
N TYR A 118 9.76 14.87 -0.77
CA TYR A 118 9.72 13.92 -1.89
C TYR A 118 9.76 12.46 -1.42
N ASN A 119 10.65 12.12 -0.49
CA ASN A 119 10.77 10.77 0.06
C ASN A 119 9.57 10.38 0.93
N ARG A 120 9.02 11.32 1.70
CA ARG A 120 7.78 11.09 2.46
C ARG A 120 6.60 10.81 1.53
N LEU A 121 6.48 11.53 0.42
CA LEU A 121 5.49 11.24 -0.63
C LEU A 121 5.72 9.88 -1.30
N SER A 122 6.98 9.49 -1.55
CA SER A 122 7.33 8.15 -2.02
C SER A 122 6.85 7.05 -1.07
N LEU A 123 7.09 7.23 0.24
CA LEU A 123 6.63 6.29 1.26
C LEU A 123 5.10 6.22 1.34
N LEU A 124 4.42 7.36 1.16
CA LEU A 124 2.96 7.40 1.11
C LEU A 124 2.41 6.65 -0.13
N LEU A 125 3.05 6.74 -1.30
CA LEU A 125 2.70 5.92 -2.46
C LEU A 125 2.93 4.42 -2.23
N LYS A 126 3.99 4.03 -1.51
CA LYS A 126 4.21 2.63 -1.10
C LYS A 126 3.10 2.14 -0.17
N SER A 127 2.67 2.99 0.77
CA SER A 127 1.54 2.69 1.66
C SER A 127 0.25 2.54 0.86
N LEU A 128 -0.01 3.43 -0.11
CA LEU A 128 -1.15 3.33 -1.01
C LEU A 128 -1.13 2.03 -1.83
N LEU A 129 0.02 1.63 -2.37
CA LEU A 129 0.22 0.37 -3.08
C LEU A 129 -0.19 -0.84 -2.22
N ALA A 130 0.07 -0.81 -0.91
CA ALA A 130 -0.37 -1.84 0.01
C ALA A 130 -1.88 -1.76 0.32
N ILE A 131 -2.38 -0.58 0.71
CA ILE A 131 -3.76 -0.42 1.17
C ILE A 131 -4.78 -0.70 0.06
N THR A 132 -4.49 -0.31 -1.18
CA THR A 132 -5.35 -0.61 -2.34
C THR A 132 -5.57 -2.10 -2.59
N ARG A 133 -4.79 -3.01 -1.97
CA ARG A 133 -4.90 -4.47 -2.13
C ARG A 133 -5.68 -5.14 -1.00
N VAL A 134 -5.95 -4.45 0.10
CA VAL A 134 -6.61 -5.04 1.29
C VAL A 134 -8.06 -4.58 1.46
N THR A 135 -8.52 -3.61 0.69
CA THR A 135 -9.94 -3.21 0.69
C THR A 135 -10.82 -4.27 0.00
N PRO A 136 -12.12 -4.38 0.37
CA PRO A 136 -13.03 -5.35 -0.24
C PRO A 136 -13.13 -5.23 -1.77
N ALA A 137 -13.11 -4.01 -2.30
CA ALA A 137 -13.22 -3.76 -3.75
C ALA A 137 -12.04 -4.32 -4.55
N TYR A 138 -10.87 -4.53 -3.93
CA TYR A 138 -9.77 -5.23 -4.60
C TYR A 138 -10.16 -6.66 -4.97
N ARG A 139 -10.79 -7.41 -4.05
CA ARG A 139 -11.21 -8.79 -4.34
C ARG A 139 -12.32 -8.83 -5.39
N LEU A 140 -13.23 -7.85 -5.38
CA LEU A 140 -14.28 -7.72 -6.39
C LEU A 140 -13.70 -7.39 -7.77
N SER A 141 -12.74 -6.47 -7.86
CA SER A 141 -12.12 -6.09 -9.13
C SER A 141 -11.39 -7.24 -9.79
N ARG A 142 -10.76 -8.12 -9.00
CA ARG A 142 -10.10 -9.35 -9.50
C ARG A 142 -11.07 -10.40 -10.06
N LYS A 143 -12.38 -10.25 -9.83
CA LYS A 143 -13.44 -11.17 -10.28
C LYS A 143 -14.41 -10.53 -11.27
N GLN A 144 -14.19 -9.26 -11.65
CA GLN A 144 -15.05 -8.57 -12.61
C GLN A 144 -15.06 -9.28 -13.97
N GLY A 145 -16.12 -9.08 -14.75
CA GLY A 145 -16.32 -9.76 -16.02
C GLY A 145 -17.72 -9.51 -16.58
N HIS A 146 -18.42 -10.58 -16.94
CA HIS A 146 -19.71 -10.48 -17.62
C HIS A 146 -20.83 -9.92 -16.72
N GLU A 147 -20.90 -10.35 -15.45
CA GLU A 147 -21.99 -9.96 -14.54
C GLU A 147 -21.87 -8.50 -14.07
N TYR A 148 -20.64 -8.02 -13.92
CA TYR A 148 -20.36 -6.66 -13.53
C TYR A 148 -18.96 -6.21 -13.95
N VAL A 149 -18.81 -4.90 -14.11
CA VAL A 149 -17.54 -4.23 -14.39
C VAL A 149 -17.22 -3.21 -13.30
N ILE A 150 -15.93 -2.97 -13.05
CA ILE A 150 -15.48 -1.90 -12.16
C ILE A 150 -15.22 -0.63 -12.98
N LEU A 151 -15.77 0.47 -12.51
CA LEU A 151 -15.60 1.80 -13.10
C LEU A 151 -14.83 2.69 -12.12
N TYR A 152 -14.22 3.74 -12.67
CA TYR A 152 -13.61 4.79 -11.89
C TYR A 152 -14.10 6.16 -12.36
N ARG A 153 -14.18 7.12 -11.44
CA ARG A 153 -14.46 8.52 -11.73
C ARG A 153 -13.55 9.41 -10.91
N ILE A 154 -12.93 10.39 -11.55
CA ILE A 154 -12.03 11.35 -10.89
C ILE A 154 -12.76 12.69 -10.84
N TYR A 155 -12.79 13.31 -9.68
CA TYR A 155 -13.34 14.64 -9.53
C TYR A 155 -12.52 15.46 -8.54
N PHE A 156 -12.66 16.78 -8.62
CA PHE A 156 -11.96 17.74 -7.79
C PHE A 156 -12.96 18.67 -7.12
N GLY A 157 -12.99 18.68 -5.79
CA GLY A 157 -13.97 19.46 -5.03
C GLY A 157 -14.33 18.81 -3.70
N GLU A 158 -15.61 18.96 -3.31
CA GLU A 158 -16.16 18.44 -2.07
C GLU A 158 -16.28 16.91 -2.10
N VAL A 159 -15.92 16.28 -0.99
CA VAL A 159 -15.93 14.82 -0.83
C VAL A 159 -17.37 14.33 -0.68
N GLN A 160 -17.80 13.44 -1.58
CA GLN A 160 -19.15 12.88 -1.57
C GLN A 160 -19.11 11.43 -1.07
N LEU A 161 -19.68 11.16 0.11
CA LEU A 161 -19.67 9.83 0.75
C LEU A 161 -21.05 9.14 0.77
N ASN A 162 -22.11 9.86 0.38
CA ASN A 162 -23.49 9.41 0.57
C ASN A 162 -23.81 8.10 -0.18
N GLY A 163 -23.14 7.82 -1.31
CA GLY A 163 -23.38 6.61 -2.10
C GLY A 163 -22.70 5.34 -1.57
N LEU A 164 -21.83 5.44 -0.56
CA LEU A 164 -21.19 4.26 0.07
C LEU A 164 -22.12 3.44 0.97
N GLY A 165 -23.30 3.98 1.29
CA GLY A 165 -24.31 3.33 2.11
C GLY A 165 -23.99 3.33 3.61
N GLU A 166 -24.91 2.80 4.41
CA GLU A 166 -24.79 2.79 5.87
C GLU A 166 -23.62 1.93 6.34
N GLY A 167 -22.92 2.41 7.37
CA GLY A 167 -21.83 1.68 8.02
C GLY A 167 -20.55 1.55 7.20
N PHE A 168 -20.36 2.37 6.16
CA PHE A 168 -19.09 2.43 5.45
C PHE A 168 -17.93 2.66 6.43
N GLN A 169 -16.75 2.14 6.10
CA GLN A 169 -15.55 2.31 6.90
C GLN A 169 -14.56 3.24 6.23
N THR A 170 -13.68 3.85 7.03
CA THR A 170 -12.61 4.71 6.53
C THR A 170 -11.27 4.16 6.98
N VAL A 171 -10.31 4.13 6.06
CA VAL A 171 -8.91 3.84 6.34
C VAL A 171 -8.04 5.02 5.94
N ARG A 172 -7.15 5.44 6.84
CA ARG A 172 -6.14 6.45 6.53
C ARG A 172 -4.91 5.75 5.96
N VAL A 173 -4.53 6.10 4.74
CA VAL A 173 -3.31 5.58 4.10
C VAL A 173 -2.09 6.23 4.72
N GLY A 174 -2.15 7.54 4.97
CA GLY A 174 -1.10 8.27 5.67
C GLY A 174 -1.17 9.78 5.46
N THR A 175 -0.19 10.48 6.02
CA THR A 175 -0.09 11.94 5.95
C THR A 175 1.34 12.39 5.71
N VAL A 176 1.53 13.49 4.98
CA VAL A 176 2.83 14.14 4.76
C VAL A 176 2.70 15.62 5.06
N GLY A 177 3.36 16.06 6.13
CA GLY A 177 3.51 17.48 6.44
C GLY A 177 4.37 18.18 5.39
N THR A 178 3.92 19.34 4.95
CA THR A 178 4.64 20.23 4.04
C THR A 178 4.58 21.67 4.57
N PRO A 179 5.41 22.57 4.04
CA PRO A 179 5.42 23.98 4.45
C PRO A 179 4.18 24.78 4.02
N VAL A 180 3.29 24.22 3.21
CA VAL A 180 2.01 24.86 2.82
C VAL A 180 0.79 24.16 3.42
N GLY A 181 0.98 23.08 4.18
CA GLY A 181 -0.10 22.27 4.74
C GLY A 181 0.25 20.79 4.86
N THR A 182 -0.66 20.01 5.42
CA THR A 182 -0.48 18.56 5.57
C THR A 182 -1.32 17.81 4.56
N ILE A 183 -0.66 17.09 3.66
CA ILE A 183 -1.29 16.19 2.70
C ILE A 183 -1.82 14.99 3.46
N THR A 184 -3.07 14.63 3.25
CA THR A 184 -3.71 13.45 3.82
C THR A 184 -4.29 12.59 2.70
N LEU A 185 -4.00 11.29 2.74
CA LEU A 185 -4.57 10.31 1.81
C LEU A 185 -5.39 9.29 2.60
N SER A 186 -6.65 9.13 2.23
CA SER A 186 -7.61 8.25 2.89
C SER A 186 -8.50 7.55 1.88
N CYS A 187 -9.21 6.52 2.34
CA CYS A 187 -10.23 5.82 1.58
C CYS A 187 -11.43 5.54 2.48
N ALA A 188 -12.60 6.01 2.08
CA ALA A 188 -13.87 5.53 2.60
C ALA A 188 -14.37 4.40 1.69
N TYR A 189 -14.83 3.30 2.25
CA TYR A 189 -15.26 2.13 1.48
C TYR A 189 -16.47 1.43 2.10
N ARG A 190 -17.32 0.93 1.21
CA ARG A 190 -18.50 0.14 1.53
C ARG A 190 -18.10 -1.23 2.09
N ILE A 191 -18.71 -1.61 3.21
CA ILE A 191 -18.57 -2.97 3.78
C ILE A 191 -19.77 -3.87 3.49
N ASN A 192 -20.95 -3.28 3.25
CA ASN A 192 -22.18 -4.00 3.00
C ASN A 192 -22.55 -3.98 1.51
N LEU A 193 -22.48 -5.16 0.88
CA LEU A 193 -22.79 -5.38 -0.54
C LEU A 193 -24.23 -5.93 -0.75
N ALA A 194 -25.11 -5.84 0.25
CA ALA A 194 -26.41 -6.52 0.27
C ALA A 194 -27.31 -6.27 -0.97
N PHE A 195 -27.11 -5.20 -1.73
CA PHE A 195 -27.81 -4.99 -3.01
C PHE A 195 -27.54 -6.11 -4.03
N MET A 196 -26.39 -6.81 -3.94
CA MET A 196 -26.08 -7.96 -4.81
C MET A 196 -26.75 -9.27 -4.35
N SER A 197 -27.38 -9.30 -3.17
CA SER A 197 -27.97 -10.52 -2.58
C SER A 197 -29.34 -10.90 -3.15
N THR A 198 -29.95 -10.07 -4.00
CA THR A 198 -31.28 -10.36 -4.55
C THR A 198 -31.27 -11.36 -5.71
N ARG A 199 -30.08 -11.77 -6.16
CA ARG A 199 -29.92 -12.96 -6.99
C ARG A 199 -29.12 -13.99 -6.22
N GLN A 200 -29.68 -15.18 -6.12
CA GLN A 200 -29.03 -16.38 -5.63
C GLN A 200 -27.73 -16.59 -6.43
N PHE A 201 -26.60 -16.09 -5.94
CA PHE A 201 -25.40 -16.92 -5.98
C PHE A 201 -25.85 -18.21 -5.32
N GLU A 202 -25.96 -19.29 -6.09
CA GLU A 202 -26.29 -20.60 -5.56
C GLU A 202 -25.38 -20.83 -4.36
N ARG A 203 -25.95 -20.61 -3.16
CA ARG A 203 -25.40 -21.12 -1.94
C ARG A 203 -25.47 -22.61 -2.16
N THR A 204 -24.37 -23.20 -2.61
CA THR A 204 -24.12 -24.59 -2.29
C THR A 204 -24.43 -24.69 -0.80
N PRO A 205 -25.42 -25.51 -0.40
CA PRO A 205 -25.78 -25.62 0.99
C PRO A 205 -24.49 -25.91 1.74
N PRO A 206 -24.24 -25.29 2.91
CA PRO A 206 -23.10 -25.69 3.70
C PRO A 206 -23.19 -27.20 3.84
N ILE A 207 -22.13 -27.91 3.42
CA ILE A 207 -22.03 -29.35 3.60
C ILE A 207 -22.30 -29.59 5.08
N MET A 208 -23.47 -30.15 5.35
CA MET A 208 -23.92 -30.50 6.68
C MET A 208 -22.94 -31.55 7.19
N GLY A 209 -22.03 -31.15 8.07
CA GLY A 209 -20.96 -32.03 8.54
C GLY A 209 -19.66 -31.37 9.00
N ILE A 210 -19.60 -30.05 9.24
CA ILE A 210 -18.49 -29.52 10.04
C ILE A 210 -18.77 -29.91 11.49
N ILE A 211 -18.15 -31.00 11.92
CA ILE A 211 -17.99 -31.32 13.34
C ILE A 211 -17.06 -30.26 13.91
N ILE A 212 -17.65 -29.26 14.57
CA ILE A 212 -16.92 -28.33 15.42
C ILE A 212 -16.73 -29.06 16.75
N ASP A 213 -15.59 -29.74 16.92
CA ASP A 213 -15.17 -30.24 18.24
C ASP A 213 -13.65 -30.35 18.31
N HIS A 214 -12.94 -29.22 18.36
CA HIS A 214 -11.52 -29.18 18.76
C HIS A 214 -11.24 -28.10 19.83
N PHE A 215 -12.24 -27.80 20.67
CA PHE A 215 -12.02 -27.13 21.96
C PHE A 215 -12.72 -27.94 23.05
N VAL A 216 -12.01 -28.96 23.53
CA VAL A 216 -12.38 -29.65 24.77
C VAL A 216 -11.24 -29.41 25.75
N ASP A 217 -11.48 -28.53 26.72
CA ASP A 217 -10.71 -28.47 27.96
C ASP A 217 -10.73 -29.87 28.59
N ARG A 218 -9.56 -30.53 28.67
CA ARG A 218 -9.44 -31.87 29.25
C ARG A 218 -8.92 -31.77 30.69
N PRO A 219 -9.66 -32.27 31.70
CA PRO A 219 -9.12 -32.48 33.03
C PRO A 219 -8.51 -33.88 33.17
N TYR A 220 -7.17 -33.96 33.32
CA TYR A 220 -6.33 -35.02 33.93
C TYR A 220 -6.43 -36.50 33.44
N PRO A 221 -5.53 -37.46 33.80
CA PRO A 221 -4.16 -37.42 34.34
C PRO A 221 -3.10 -38.24 33.53
N SER A 222 -1.82 -37.95 33.81
CA SER A 222 -0.63 -38.84 33.86
C SER A 222 -0.19 -39.74 32.68
N SER A 223 1.09 -39.53 32.33
CA SER A 223 2.15 -40.50 31.95
C SER A 223 2.34 -40.91 30.49
N SER A 224 3.38 -40.33 29.87
CA SER A 224 4.39 -40.99 29.01
C SER A 224 5.52 -40.01 28.64
N PRO A 225 6.73 -40.49 28.27
CA PRO A 225 7.99 -39.99 28.84
C PRO A 225 8.59 -38.77 28.14
N MET A 226 9.18 -37.88 28.94
CA MET A 226 10.01 -36.75 28.52
C MET A 226 11.33 -37.26 27.91
N HIS A 227 11.57 -36.94 26.65
CA HIS A 227 12.89 -37.03 26.01
C HIS A 227 13.60 -35.68 26.21
N PRO A 228 14.71 -35.60 26.98
CA PRO A 228 15.44 -34.35 27.11
C PRO A 228 16.39 -34.18 25.93
N CYS A 229 16.18 -33.12 25.13
CA CYS A 229 17.20 -32.59 24.22
C CYS A 229 18.24 -31.83 25.05
N ASN A 230 19.36 -32.51 25.34
CA ASN A 230 20.55 -31.91 25.94
C ASN A 230 21.24 -30.99 24.92
N TYR A 231 21.19 -29.67 25.10
CA TYR A 231 22.26 -28.79 24.63
C TYR A 231 23.33 -28.76 25.71
N ARG A 232 24.44 -29.44 25.46
CA ARG A 232 25.68 -29.28 26.23
C ARG A 232 26.26 -27.91 25.90
N THR A 233 26.30 -27.02 26.89
CA THR A 233 27.23 -25.89 26.93
C THR A 233 28.41 -26.33 27.77
N ALA A 234 29.62 -26.30 27.22
CA ALA A 234 30.84 -26.67 27.93
C ALA A 234 31.39 -25.47 28.75
N GLY A 235 31.61 -25.74 30.05
CA GLY A 235 32.59 -25.15 30.98
C GLY A 235 32.46 -23.66 31.32
N GLU A 236 32.02 -23.28 32.53
CA GLU A 236 32.81 -23.18 33.80
C GLU A 236 33.67 -21.90 33.84
N ASP A 237 33.66 -21.04 34.87
CA ASP A 237 33.17 -21.12 36.24
C ASP A 237 33.18 -19.68 36.86
N THR A 238 32.61 -19.55 38.05
CA THR A 238 32.68 -18.49 39.09
C THR A 238 31.56 -17.46 39.19
N GLY A 239 30.71 -17.65 40.21
CA GLY A 239 30.68 -16.67 41.31
C GLY A 239 29.42 -15.81 41.53
N VAL A 240 28.40 -16.40 42.16
CA VAL A 240 27.54 -15.87 43.26
C VAL A 240 26.97 -14.42 43.20
N THR A 241 25.67 -14.36 43.54
CA THR A 241 24.92 -13.38 44.38
C THR A 241 23.92 -12.45 43.69
N TYR A 242 22.66 -12.58 44.11
CA TYR A 242 21.52 -11.74 43.75
C TYR A 242 21.55 -10.39 44.46
N ALA A 243 21.16 -9.32 43.75
CA ALA A 243 20.59 -8.11 44.36
C ALA A 243 19.62 -7.41 43.37
N SER A 244 18.60 -6.82 43.96
CA SER A 244 17.40 -6.23 43.35
C SER A 244 17.62 -4.80 42.82
N ALA A 245 16.77 -4.43 41.85
CA ALA A 245 16.34 -3.07 41.45
C ALA A 245 17.42 -2.04 41.04
N GLU A 246 17.35 -1.56 39.80
CA GLU A 246 16.87 -0.20 39.51
C GLU A 246 16.72 0.06 38.01
N ASP A 247 15.87 1.06 37.76
CA ASP A 247 15.42 1.70 36.53
C ASP A 247 16.58 2.14 35.61
N SER A 248 16.49 1.87 34.30
CA SER A 248 17.15 2.68 33.25
C SER A 248 16.72 2.25 31.85
N GLN A 249 16.22 3.24 31.13
CA GLN A 249 16.06 3.30 29.68
C GLN A 249 17.40 3.03 28.99
N GLU A 250 17.41 2.28 27.88
CA GLU A 250 18.21 2.59 26.68
C GLU A 250 17.93 1.59 25.54
N VAL A 251 17.49 2.15 24.40
CA VAL A 251 17.94 1.84 23.04
C VAL A 251 17.78 0.39 22.54
N CYS A 252 16.64 0.12 21.90
CA CYS A 252 16.55 -0.93 20.88
C CYS A 252 17.20 -0.43 19.58
N THR A 253 18.51 -0.65 19.42
CA THR A 253 19.15 -0.57 18.11
C THR A 253 18.66 -1.73 17.23
N THR A 254 18.34 -1.36 16.00
CA THR A 254 17.87 -2.22 14.91
C THR A 254 18.89 -3.31 14.56
N SER A 255 18.59 -4.56 14.89
CA SER A 255 19.31 -5.71 14.35
C SER A 255 18.81 -6.03 12.94
N PHE A 256 19.58 -5.62 11.93
CA PHE A 256 19.40 -6.07 10.54
C PHE A 256 19.86 -7.52 10.42
N SER A 257 18.94 -8.41 10.02
CA SER A 257 19.26 -9.78 9.65
C SER A 257 19.64 -9.81 8.17
N THR A 258 20.93 -9.95 7.87
CA THR A 258 21.42 -10.22 6.51
C THR A 258 21.45 -11.72 6.26
N SER A 259 20.66 -12.19 5.30
CA SER A 259 20.73 -13.57 4.80
C SER A 259 22.12 -13.89 4.23
N PRO A 260 22.66 -15.10 4.40
CA PRO A 260 23.99 -15.46 3.90
C PRO A 260 24.02 -15.62 2.36
N PRO A 261 25.16 -15.38 1.70
CA PRO A 261 25.28 -15.53 0.26
C PRO A 261 25.32 -17.00 -0.15
N SER A 262 24.53 -17.36 -1.17
CA SER A 262 24.54 -18.67 -1.80
C SER A 262 25.85 -18.91 -2.55
N GLN A 263 26.58 -19.95 -2.15
CA GLN A 263 27.75 -20.47 -2.85
C GLN A 263 27.36 -20.97 -4.24
N VAL A 264 27.89 -20.36 -5.29
CA VAL A 264 27.91 -20.95 -6.63
C VAL A 264 29.20 -21.74 -6.76
N GLY A 265 29.08 -23.06 -6.54
CA GLY A 265 30.11 -24.03 -6.87
C GLY A 265 30.36 -24.05 -8.36
N GLY A 266 31.62 -23.92 -8.75
CA GLY A 266 32.05 -23.99 -10.14
C GLY A 266 31.91 -25.38 -10.72
N ASN A 267 31.76 -25.43 -12.05
CA ASN A 267 32.35 -26.50 -12.83
C ASN A 267 33.04 -25.89 -14.06
N ARG A 268 34.36 -26.08 -14.10
CA ARG A 268 35.20 -25.93 -15.29
C ARG A 268 34.79 -26.99 -16.31
N LEU A 269 34.70 -26.60 -17.57
CA LEU A 269 35.17 -27.44 -18.67
C LEU A 269 35.83 -26.55 -19.73
N SER A 270 37.13 -26.74 -19.84
CA SER A 270 38.07 -26.17 -20.78
C SER A 270 38.00 -26.87 -22.15
N LYS A 271 38.22 -26.10 -23.23
CA LYS A 271 39.20 -26.31 -24.34
C LYS A 271 38.80 -25.40 -25.52
N PHE A 272 39.59 -24.36 -25.82
CA PHE A 272 40.59 -24.31 -26.91
C PHE A 272 40.07 -24.82 -28.27
N SER A 273 39.89 -23.93 -29.26
CA SER A 273 40.89 -23.66 -30.31
C SER A 273 40.28 -22.94 -31.53
N HIS A 274 41.04 -21.96 -32.04
CA HIS A 274 41.16 -21.56 -33.45
C HIS A 274 40.02 -20.77 -34.14
N SER A 275 40.26 -19.45 -34.29
CA SER A 275 40.09 -18.71 -35.55
C SER A 275 40.84 -19.43 -36.69
N PRO A 276 40.51 -19.25 -38.00
CA PRO A 276 40.49 -17.93 -38.63
C PRO A 276 39.65 -17.74 -39.94
N PHE A 277 39.74 -16.52 -40.48
CA PHE A 277 39.57 -16.07 -41.88
C PHE A 277 38.17 -15.78 -42.49
N TYR A 278 38.00 -14.49 -42.82
CA TYR A 278 37.52 -13.87 -44.06
C TYR A 278 36.35 -14.52 -44.84
N SER A 279 35.26 -13.76 -44.97
CA SER A 279 34.89 -13.01 -46.19
C SER A 279 33.79 -11.99 -45.88
#